data_AF-D9TQQ6-F1
#
_entry.id   AF-D9TQQ6-F1
#
_cell.length_a   1.000
_cell.length_b   1.000
_cell.length_c   1.000
_cell.angle_alpha   90.00
_cell.angle_beta   90.00
_cell.angle_gamma   90.00
#
_symmetry.space_group_name_H-M   'P 1'
#
loop_
_entity.id
_entity.type
_entity.pdbx_description
1 polymer ?
#
loop_
_entity_poly.entity_id
_entity_poly.type
_entity_poly.pdbx_seq_one_letter_code
_entity_poly.pdbx_strand_id
1 'polypeptide(L)' 'MEVINGFVKWNYETDRYNIGGYDLHSGDFVDLWDNWSLRWICGRVEFRDGRYVLLTIDKEIKEFSLNQKAKFYNI' A
#
# COMPACT_ATOMS: atom_id res chain seq x y z
N MET A 1 -10.04 12.25 8.72
CA MET A 1 -9.04 11.22 8.44
C MET A 1 -9.57 9.89 8.95
N GLU A 2 -10.03 9.05 8.02
CA GLU A 2 -10.49 7.69 8.31
C GLU A 2 -9.36 6.71 8.02
N VAL A 3 -9.16 5.73 8.92
CA VAL A 3 -8.14 4.69 8.74
C VAL A 3 -8.83 3.39 8.34
N ILE A 4 -8.64 2.98 7.11
CA ILE A 4 -9.17 1.72 6.57
C ILE A 4 -8.12 0.64 6.82
N ASN A 5 -8.45 -0.36 7.64
CA ASN A 5 -7.60 -1.50 7.91
C ASN A 5 -8.00 -2.67 7.00
N GLY A 6 -7.03 -3.39 6.45
CA GLY A 6 -7.34 -4.53 5.59
C GLY A 6 -6.11 -5.31 5.16
N PHE A 7 -6.26 -5.97 4.02
CA PHE A 7 -5.20 -6.69 3.34
C PHE A 7 -5.07 -6.14 1.92
N VAL A 8 -3.84 -6.08 1.42
CA VAL A 8 -3.56 -5.77 0.02
C VAL A 8 -4.17 -6.83 -0.87
N LYS A 9 -5.04 -6.42 -1.79
CA LYS A 9 -5.65 -7.26 -2.82
C LYS A 9 -5.39 -6.66 -4.20
N TRP A 10 -5.58 -7.45 -5.24
CA TRP A 10 -5.63 -6.93 -6.61
C TRP A 10 -7.09 -6.76 -7.03
N ASN A 11 -7.43 -5.59 -7.55
CA ASN A 11 -8.69 -5.32 -8.21
C ASN A 11 -8.50 -5.49 -9.72
N TYR A 12 -9.12 -6.53 -10.29
CA TYR A 12 -9.02 -6.85 -11.71
C TYR A 12 -9.88 -5.93 -12.60
N GLU A 13 -10.85 -5.22 -12.04
CA GLU A 13 -11.70 -4.29 -12.80
C GLU A 13 -10.98 -2.98 -13.11
N THR A 14 -10.12 -2.53 -12.19
CA THR A 14 -9.40 -1.25 -12.29
C THR A 14 -7.89 -1.41 -12.47
N ASP A 15 -7.41 -2.66 -12.46
CA ASP A 15 -6.00 -3.06 -12.61
C ASP A 15 -5.08 -2.42 -11.55
N ARG A 16 -5.52 -2.48 -10.28
CA ARG A 16 -4.86 -1.78 -9.17
C ARG A 16 -4.81 -2.62 -7.89
N TYR A 17 -3.89 -2.26 -7.00
CA TYR A 17 -3.96 -2.73 -5.62
C TYR A 17 -5.13 -2.07 -4.90
N ASN A 18 -5.77 -2.83 -4.02
CA ASN A 18 -6.92 -2.41 -3.23
C ASN A 18 -6.71 -2.74 -1.74
N ILE A 19 -7.12 -1.84 -0.86
CA ILE A 19 -7.16 -2.05 0.59
C ILE A 19 -8.55 -1.70 1.10
N GLY A 20 -9.24 -2.67 1.69
CA GLY A 20 -10.54 -2.45 2.33
C GLY A 20 -11.63 -1.88 1.41
N GLY A 21 -11.56 -2.17 0.11
CA GLY A 21 -12.51 -1.65 -0.89
C GLY A 21 -12.04 -0.38 -1.59
N TYR A 22 -10.90 0.19 -1.22
CA TYR A 22 -10.33 1.37 -1.87
C TYR A 22 -9.16 1.02 -2.80
N ASP A 23 -9.24 1.45 -4.06
CA ASP A 23 -8.14 1.28 -5.03
C ASP A 23 -7.04 2.31 -4.79
N LEU A 24 -5.80 1.85 -4.70
CA LEU A 24 -4.65 2.70 -4.44
C LEU A 24 -4.26 3.53 -5.68
N HIS A 25 -3.88 4.77 -5.41
CA HIS A 25 -3.42 5.75 -6.38
C HIS A 25 -2.04 6.28 -5.97
N SER A 26 -1.29 6.79 -6.95
CA SER A 26 -0.04 7.51 -6.63
C SER A 26 -0.35 8.73 -5.77
N GLY A 27 0.39 8.91 -4.68
CA GLY A 27 0.15 9.95 -3.69
C GLY A 27 -0.52 9.45 -2.41
N ASP A 28 -1.17 8.29 -2.43
CA ASP A 28 -1.81 7.71 -1.25
C ASP A 28 -0.79 7.36 -0.17
N PHE A 29 -1.19 7.46 1.09
CA PHE A 29 -0.37 7.05 2.22
C PHE A 29 -0.86 5.71 2.76
N VAL A 30 0.05 4.77 2.97
CA VAL A 30 -0.25 3.44 3.50
C VAL A 30 0.81 2.97 4.48
N ASP A 31 0.37 2.22 5.49
CA ASP A 31 1.23 1.38 6.32
C ASP A 31 1.12 -0.07 5.85
N LEU A 32 2.24 -0.71 5.54
CA LEU A 32 2.32 -2.14 5.26
C LEU A 32 2.96 -2.88 6.43
N TRP A 33 2.37 -4.00 6.84
CA TRP A 33 2.97 -4.87 7.86
C TRP A 33 4.09 -5.70 7.24
N ASP A 34 5.30 -5.57 7.74
CA ASP A 34 6.42 -6.41 7.37
C ASP A 34 6.55 -7.60 8.33
N ASN A 35 6.40 -8.81 7.78
CA ASN A 35 6.49 -10.05 8.54
C ASN A 35 7.93 -10.40 8.96
N TRP A 36 8.94 -9.84 8.30
CA TRP A 36 10.34 -10.11 8.62
C TRP A 36 10.80 -9.28 9.82
N SER A 37 10.56 -7.97 9.79
CA SER A 37 10.91 -7.07 10.90
C SER A 37 9.85 -6.97 12.01
N LEU A 38 8.66 -7.54 11.80
CA LEU A 38 7.50 -7.46 12.70
C LEU A 38 7.10 -6.01 13.03
N ARG A 39 7.11 -5.14 12.00
CA ARG A 39 6.84 -3.70 12.14
C ARG A 39 5.96 -3.19 11.00
N TRP A 40 5.31 -2.06 11.25
CA TRP A 40 4.64 -1.29 10.21
C TRP A 40 5.66 -0.44 9.47
N ILE A 41 5.65 -0.53 8.15
CA ILE A 41 6.44 0.30 7.24
C ILE A 41 5.48 1.29 6.59
N CYS A 42 5.66 2.56 6.89
CA CYS A 42 4.85 3.64 6.31
C CYS A 42 5.50 4.18 5.03
N GLY A 43 4.67 4.61 4.09
CA GLY A 43 5.15 5.26 2.88
C GLY A 43 4.06 5.84 2.01
N ARG A 44 4.50 6.44 0.91
CA ARG A 44 3.63 6.97 -0.14
C ARG A 44 3.60 6.02 -1.32
N VAL A 45 2.42 5.76 -1.85
CA VAL A 45 2.21 4.97 -3.06
C VAL A 45 2.73 5.77 -4.26
N GLU A 46 3.49 5.11 -5.13
CA GLU A 46 4.03 5.68 -6.36
C GLU A 46 3.86 4.68 -7.50
N PHE A 47 3.65 5.17 -8.73
CA PHE A 47 3.66 4.34 -9.93
C PHE A 47 5.01 4.48 -10.65
N ARG A 48 5.78 3.40 -10.70
CA ARG A 48 7.11 3.35 -11.33
C ARG A 48 7.26 2.09 -12.16
N ASP A 49 7.85 2.22 -13.35
CA ASP A 49 8.14 1.09 -14.24
C ASP A 49 6.94 0.17 -14.50
N GLY A 50 5.75 0.77 -14.66
CA GLY A 50 4.51 0.04 -14.95
C GLY A 50 3.85 -0.64 -13.75
N ARG A 51 4.30 -0.37 -12.52
CA ARG A 51 3.75 -0.97 -11.29
C ARG A 51 3.66 0.01 -10.13
N TYR A 52 2.74 -0.26 -9.21
CA TYR A 52 2.65 0.47 -7.95
C TYR A 52 3.67 -0.04 -6.93
N VAL A 53 4.34 0.89 -6.26
CA VAL A 53 5.34 0.65 -5.22
C VAL A 53 5.10 1.55 -4.02
N LEU A 54 5.64 1.17 -2.86
CA LEU A 54 5.66 2.00 -1.67
C LEU A 54 7.03 2.69 -1.54
N LEU A 55 7.05 4.01 -1.59
CA LEU A 55 8.22 4.83 -1.26
C LEU A 55 8.19 5.16 0.23
N THR A 56 9.12 4.58 0.99
CA THR A 56 9.20 4.79 2.44
C THR A 56 9.85 6.14 2.79
N ILE A 57 9.74 6.54 4.06
CA ILE A 57 10.38 7.76 4.59
C ILE A 57 11.90 7.73 4.37
N ASP A 58 12.51 6.56 4.53
CA ASP A 58 13.95 6.34 4.32
C ASP A 58 14.34 6.27 2.83
N LYS A 59 13.39 6.57 1.93
CA LYS A 59 13.51 6.49 0.46
C LYS A 59 13.80 5.09 -0.06
N GLU A 60 13.52 4.06 0.73
CA GLU A 60 13.51 2.69 0.23
C GLU A 60 12.26 2.44 -0.60
N ILE A 61 12.39 1.65 -1.66
CA ILE A 61 11.25 1.18 -2.46
C ILE A 61 10.88 -0.21 -1.96
N LYS A 62 9.61 -0.38 -1.56
CA LYS A 62 9.04 -1.69 -1.23
C LYS A 62 7.95 -2.04 -2.24
N GLU A 63 7.89 -3.31 -2.61
CA GLU A 63 6.83 -3.83 -3.47
C GLU A 63 5.63 -4.27 -2.63
N PHE A 64 4.43 -4.12 -3.19
CA PHE A 64 3.21 -4.61 -2.57
C PHE A 64 3.14 -6.13 -2.72
N SER A 65 2.91 -6.81 -1.60
CA SER A 65 2.62 -8.24 -1.59
C SER A 65 1.13 -8.48 -1.39
N LEU A 66 0.53 -9.37 -2.18
CA LEU A 66 -0.86 -9.76 -1.99
C LEU A 66 -1.05 -10.40 -0.61
N ASN A 67 -2.21 -10.17 0.00
CA ASN A 67 -2.57 -10.60 1.35
C ASN A 67 -1.64 -10.04 2.46
N GLN A 68 -0.84 -9.02 2.17
CA GLN A 68 -0.11 -8.28 3.19
C GLN A 68 -1.08 -7.42 3.99
N LYS A 69 -0.98 -7.46 5.32
CA LYS A 69 -1.81 -6.61 6.19
C LYS A 69 -1.42 -5.14 5.97
N ALA A 70 -2.41 -4.27 5.83
CA ALA A 70 -2.20 -2.88 5.49
C ALA A 70 -3.18 -1.94 6.19
N LYS A 71 -2.78 -0.67 6.31
CA LYS A 71 -3.65 0.46 6.68
C LYS A 71 -3.58 1.50 5.58
N PHE A 72 -4.74 1.97 5.14
CA PHE A 72 -4.86 3.10 4.22
C PHE A 72 -5.43 4.31 4.96
N TYR A 73 -4.85 5.47 4.69
CA TYR A 73 -5.25 6.74 5.30
C TYR A 73 -6.05 7.56 4.29
N ASN A 74 -7.38 7.55 4.45
CA ASN A 74 -8.27 8.36 3.63
C ASN A 74 -8.33 9.79 4.22
N ILE A 75 -7.68 10.73 3.53
CA ILE A 75 -7.53 12.14 3.97
C ILE A 75 -8.52 13.03 3.22
#